data_AF-V8D5M7-F1
#
_entry.id   AF-V8D5M7-F1
#
_cell.length_a   1.000
_cell.length_b   1.000
_cell.length_c   1.000
_cell.angle_alpha   90.00
_cell.angle_beta   90.00
_cell.angle_gamma   90.00
#
_symmetry.space_group_name_H-M   'P 1'
#
loop_
_entity.id
_entity.type
_entity.pdbx_description
1 polymer ?
#
loop_
_entity_poly.entity_id
_entity_poly.type
_entity_poly.pdbx_seq_one_letter_code
_entity_poly.pdbx_strand_id
1 'polypeptide(L)'
;MVDEGSVGHRTEPSTVHLREKGVEQMSPTTAQRSRGAARNRTSEASRLEPSQIIAARDLLERAEVRLRESDIVTDPTDEFSALYQAALRGAGAALAVAERPTRRRGSRSAWSRLPHALPEMTGWATYFAGLSRLRADAEAGIRAVDSAQIDELRVRVDEFLHVVEMEMVRREQGKSSNFPAGAA
;
A
#
# COMPACT_ATOMS: atom_id res chain seq x y z
N MET A 1 -28.24 3.96 53.95
CA MET A 1 -28.76 5.22 54.52
C MET A 1 -28.14 6.32 53.67
N VAL A 2 -28.73 6.87 52.62
CA VAL A 2 -30.13 7.05 52.16
C VAL A 2 -30.03 7.28 50.63
N ASP A 3 -30.85 6.61 49.81
CA ASP A 3 -32.19 7.02 49.34
C ASP A 3 -32.11 8.06 48.20
N GLU A 4 -32.33 7.63 46.96
CA GLU A 4 -33.54 7.85 46.13
C GLU A 4 -33.74 9.29 45.66
N GLY A 5 -33.94 9.41 44.35
CA GLY A 5 -34.27 10.65 43.66
C GLY A 5 -34.86 10.35 42.29
N SER A 6 -35.86 9.48 42.29
CA SER A 6 -36.77 9.26 41.17
C SER A 6 -37.70 10.47 40.98
N VAL A 7 -38.41 10.45 39.84
CA VAL A 7 -39.66 11.13 39.53
C VAL A 7 -39.57 12.38 38.65
N GLY A 8 -40.05 12.20 37.43
CA GLY A 8 -40.50 13.24 36.52
C GLY A 8 -41.48 12.67 35.49
N HIS A 9 -42.66 12.25 35.95
CA HIS A 9 -43.83 11.97 35.10
C HIS A 9 -44.20 13.19 34.25
N ARG A 10 -44.55 13.00 32.98
CA ARG A 10 -45.79 13.58 32.44
C ARG A 10 -46.28 12.88 31.16
N THR A 11 -47.55 12.56 31.22
CA THR A 11 -48.41 11.87 30.27
C THR A 11 -49.15 12.85 29.35
N GLU A 12 -49.48 12.35 28.15
CA GLU A 12 -50.63 12.67 27.26
C GLU A 12 -50.60 13.97 26.40
N PRO A 13 -51.34 14.05 25.27
CA PRO A 13 -52.41 13.14 24.77
C PRO A 13 -52.35 12.70 23.29
N SER A 14 -53.20 11.71 23.00
CA SER A 14 -53.68 11.24 21.70
C SER A 14 -54.04 12.34 20.69
N THR A 15 -53.85 12.04 19.39
CA THR A 15 -54.81 12.46 18.36
C THR A 15 -54.87 11.40 17.26
N VAL A 16 -56.04 10.79 17.14
CA VAL A 16 -56.49 9.98 16.01
C VAL A 16 -56.89 10.93 14.89
N HIS A 17 -56.38 10.71 13.68
CA HIS A 17 -56.97 11.22 12.45
C HIS A 17 -57.03 10.10 11.41
N LEU A 18 -58.24 9.59 11.22
CA LEU A 18 -58.67 8.90 10.00
C LEU A 18 -58.70 9.94 8.86
N ARG A 19 -58.01 9.67 7.75
CA ARG A 19 -58.53 10.10 6.44
C ARG A 19 -58.01 9.27 5.27
N GLU A 20 -58.97 9.06 4.38
CA GLU A 20 -59.07 8.32 3.13
C GLU A 20 -57.94 8.42 2.09
N LYS A 21 -57.74 7.26 1.44
CA LYS A 21 -57.63 6.98 0.00
C LYS A 21 -56.93 7.97 -0.94
N GLY A 22 -55.97 7.39 -1.66
CA GLY A 22 -55.89 7.50 -3.12
C GLY A 22 -54.66 8.21 -3.64
N VAL A 23 -53.66 7.46 -4.11
CA VAL A 23 -53.15 7.50 -5.49
C VAL A 23 -52.07 6.44 -5.67
N GLU A 24 -52.30 5.52 -6.61
CA GLU A 24 -51.27 4.76 -7.30
C GLU A 24 -50.18 5.72 -7.79
N GLN A 25 -48.96 5.53 -7.28
CA GLN A 25 -47.74 6.05 -7.89
C GLN A 25 -46.78 4.89 -8.03
N MET A 26 -47.00 4.10 -9.07
CA MET A 26 -46.11 3.03 -9.52
C MET A 26 -45.22 3.58 -10.63
N SER A 27 -44.00 4.01 -10.26
CA SER A 27 -42.74 3.95 -11.03
C SER A 27 -41.75 4.98 -10.45
N PRO A 28 -40.45 4.63 -10.28
CA PRO A 28 -39.64 4.18 -11.41
C PRO A 28 -38.82 2.92 -11.15
N THR A 29 -38.78 2.07 -12.17
CA THR A 29 -37.66 1.16 -12.46
C THR A 29 -36.33 1.94 -12.39
N THR A 30 -35.68 1.90 -11.23
CA THR A 30 -34.26 2.28 -11.05
C THR A 30 -33.49 1.12 -10.42
N ALA A 31 -33.68 -0.09 -10.94
CA ALA A 31 -32.87 -1.26 -10.55
C ALA A 31 -31.70 -1.54 -11.52
N GLN A 32 -31.55 -0.74 -12.59
CA GLN A 32 -30.59 -1.03 -13.67
C GLN A 32 -29.28 -0.21 -13.59
N ARG A 33 -29.23 0.90 -12.84
CA ARG A 33 -28.05 1.79 -12.77
C ARG A 33 -26.97 1.34 -11.76
N SER A 34 -27.39 0.65 -10.70
CA SER A 34 -26.51 0.22 -9.60
C SER A 34 -25.55 -0.91 -9.97
N ARG A 35 -25.97 -1.80 -10.89
CA ARG A 35 -25.09 -2.86 -11.40
C ARG A 35 -23.93 -2.31 -12.22
N GLY A 36 -24.15 -1.30 -13.07
CA GLY A 36 -23.12 -0.65 -13.91
C GLY A 36 -21.99 0.03 -13.12
N ALA A 37 -22.34 0.77 -12.07
CA ALA A 37 -21.39 1.51 -11.24
C ALA A 37 -20.49 0.59 -10.37
N ALA A 38 -20.95 -0.62 -10.02
CA ALA A 38 -20.13 -1.60 -9.32
C ALA A 38 -19.05 -2.22 -10.23
N ARG A 39 -19.37 -2.47 -11.51
CA ARG A 39 -18.43 -3.00 -12.53
C ARG A 39 -17.40 -1.95 -12.94
N ASN A 40 -17.80 -0.69 -13.08
CA ASN A 40 -16.88 0.41 -13.37
C ASN A 40 -15.89 0.66 -12.22
N ARG A 41 -16.34 0.62 -10.96
CA ARG A 41 -15.42 0.76 -9.81
C ARG A 41 -14.41 -0.37 -9.70
N THR A 42 -14.74 -1.58 -10.17
CA THR A 42 -13.81 -2.70 -10.19
C THR A 42 -12.81 -2.61 -11.35
N SER A 43 -13.19 -2.04 -12.50
CA SER A 43 -12.26 -1.77 -13.60
C SER A 43 -11.35 -0.56 -13.36
N GLU A 44 -11.85 0.48 -12.70
CA GLU A 44 -11.06 1.67 -12.34
C GLU A 44 -10.09 1.35 -11.21
N ALA A 45 -10.51 0.55 -10.21
CA ALA A 45 -9.64 -0.01 -9.18
C ALA A 45 -8.64 -1.07 -9.69
N SER A 46 -8.72 -1.48 -10.96
CA SER A 46 -7.74 -2.36 -11.60
C SER A 46 -6.55 -1.59 -12.19
N ARG A 47 -6.65 -0.26 -12.32
CA ARG A 47 -5.57 0.63 -12.77
C ARG A 47 -5.06 1.38 -11.55
N LEU A 48 -3.75 1.51 -11.41
CA LEU A 48 -3.16 2.25 -10.29
C LEU A 48 -3.75 3.67 -10.24
N GLU A 49 -4.21 4.09 -9.06
CA GLU A 49 -4.68 5.46 -8.87
C GLU A 49 -3.51 6.43 -9.09
N PRO A 50 -3.72 7.62 -9.70
CA PRO A 50 -2.64 8.57 -9.94
C PRO A 50 -1.82 8.92 -8.68
N SER A 51 -2.47 8.96 -7.52
CA SER A 51 -1.81 9.20 -6.23
C SER A 51 -0.87 8.06 -5.81
N GLN A 52 -1.18 6.81 -6.14
CA GLN A 52 -0.32 5.65 -5.88
C GLN A 52 0.93 5.70 -6.78
N ILE A 53 0.75 6.06 -8.06
CA ILE A 53 1.86 6.21 -9.02
C ILE A 53 2.82 7.29 -8.54
N ILE A 54 2.31 8.47 -8.17
CA ILE A 54 3.14 9.57 -7.67
C ILE A 54 3.90 9.17 -6.41
N ALA A 55 3.22 8.54 -5.44
CA ALA A 55 3.85 8.09 -4.20
C ALA A 55 4.94 7.03 -4.45
N ALA A 56 4.70 6.10 -5.36
CA ALA A 56 5.67 5.06 -5.70
C ALA A 56 6.90 5.64 -6.41
N ARG A 57 6.71 6.58 -7.33
CA ARG A 57 7.82 7.27 -8.04
C ARG A 57 8.67 8.11 -7.09
N ASP A 58 8.05 8.88 -6.19
CA ASP A 58 8.77 9.63 -5.15
C ASP A 58 9.61 8.70 -4.24
N LEU A 59 9.09 7.52 -3.92
CA LEU A 59 9.84 6.53 -3.15
C LEU A 59 11.01 5.93 -3.95
N LEU A 60 10.85 5.64 -5.24
CA LEU A 60 11.94 5.17 -6.09
C LEU A 60 13.04 6.23 -6.28
N GLU A 61 12.67 7.48 -6.55
CA GLU A 61 13.62 8.58 -6.67
C GLU A 61 14.46 8.71 -5.39
N ARG A 62 13.83 8.63 -4.21
CA ARG A 62 14.54 8.64 -2.93
C ARG A 62 15.39 7.39 -2.72
N ALA A 63 15.02 6.24 -3.28
CA ALA A 63 15.84 5.03 -3.22
C ALA A 63 17.13 5.21 -4.02
N GLU A 64 17.03 5.73 -5.25
CA GLU A 64 18.18 6.03 -6.10
C GLU A 64 19.10 7.09 -5.51
N VAL A 65 18.55 8.11 -4.85
CA VAL A 65 19.35 9.10 -4.10
C VAL A 65 20.18 8.39 -3.03
N ARG A 66 19.59 7.47 -2.26
CA ARG A 66 20.32 6.71 -1.22
C ARG A 66 21.37 5.78 -1.79
N LEU A 67 21.11 5.18 -2.95
CA LEU A 67 22.08 4.33 -3.65
C LEU A 67 23.28 5.14 -4.17
N ARG A 68 23.05 6.35 -4.69
CA ARG A 68 24.15 7.25 -5.08
C ARG A 68 24.92 7.78 -3.88
N GLU A 69 24.24 8.04 -2.77
CA GLU A 69 24.91 8.41 -1.52
C GLU A 69 25.85 7.31 -1.03
N SER A 70 25.48 6.02 -1.15
CA SER A 70 26.38 4.93 -0.74
C SER A 70 27.69 4.90 -1.52
N ASP A 71 27.75 5.42 -2.74
CA ASP A 71 28.98 5.46 -3.56
C ASP A 71 30.05 6.41 -3.04
N ILE A 72 29.68 7.40 -2.24
CA ILE A 72 30.58 8.45 -1.76
C ILE A 72 30.86 8.35 -0.26
N VAL A 73 30.25 7.37 0.42
CA VAL A 73 30.48 7.09 1.83
C VAL A 73 31.78 6.31 1.98
N THR A 74 32.58 6.65 2.99
CA THR A 74 33.85 5.98 3.27
C THR A 74 33.78 5.01 4.45
N ASP A 75 32.76 5.12 5.30
CA ASP A 75 32.52 4.20 6.40
C ASP A 75 31.63 3.02 5.95
N PRO A 76 32.10 1.76 6.06
CA PRO A 76 31.33 0.57 5.67
C PRO A 76 29.94 0.45 6.33
N THR A 77 29.80 0.90 7.58
CA THR A 77 28.53 0.85 8.32
C THR A 77 27.53 1.86 7.75
N ASP A 78 28.00 3.06 7.42
CA ASP A 78 27.18 4.09 6.79
C ASP A 78 26.81 3.68 5.36
N GLU A 79 27.73 3.06 4.60
CA GLU A 79 27.47 2.55 3.25
C GLU A 79 26.39 1.46 3.28
N PHE A 80 26.53 0.47 4.18
CA PHE A 80 25.53 -0.56 4.41
C PHE A 80 24.16 0.04 4.79
N SER A 81 24.17 1.04 5.68
CA SER A 81 22.95 1.71 6.13
C SER A 81 22.24 2.45 4.98
N ALA A 82 22.99 3.12 4.11
CA ALA A 82 22.48 3.79 2.92
C ALA A 82 21.88 2.80 1.91
N LEU A 83 22.57 1.69 1.61
CA LEU A 83 22.07 0.60 0.76
C LEU A 83 20.77 0.00 1.30
N TYR A 84 20.73 -0.32 2.59
CA TYR A 84 19.52 -0.87 3.22
C TYR A 84 18.35 0.12 3.20
N GLN A 85 18.65 1.41 3.38
CA GLN A 85 17.68 2.48 3.28
C GLN A 85 17.14 2.69 1.86
N ALA A 86 17.95 2.47 0.83
CA ALA A 86 17.52 2.44 -0.55
C ALA A 86 16.51 1.30 -0.77
N ALA A 87 16.85 0.08 -0.29
CA ALA A 87 15.96 -1.08 -0.37
C ALA A 87 14.61 -0.84 0.34
N LEU A 88 14.61 -0.24 1.54
CA LEU A 88 13.37 0.06 2.26
C LEU A 88 12.44 1.00 1.48
N ARG A 89 13.01 1.97 0.75
CA ARG A 89 12.24 2.90 -0.09
C ARG A 89 11.70 2.20 -1.33
N GLY A 90 12.49 1.34 -1.97
CA GLY A 90 12.01 0.46 -3.04
C GLY A 90 10.85 -0.45 -2.60
N ALA A 91 10.94 -1.07 -1.42
CA ALA A 91 9.85 -1.86 -0.86
C ALA A 91 8.61 -1.01 -0.56
N GLY A 92 8.82 0.23 -0.11
CA GLY A 92 7.75 1.22 0.03
C GLY A 92 7.06 1.51 -1.29
N ALA A 93 7.80 1.71 -2.38
CA ALA A 93 7.27 1.96 -3.71
C ALA A 93 6.43 0.78 -4.22
N ALA A 94 6.95 -0.44 -4.07
CA ALA A 94 6.24 -1.67 -4.40
C ALA A 94 4.91 -1.78 -3.62
N LEU A 95 4.93 -1.47 -2.32
CA LEU A 95 3.72 -1.47 -1.49
C LEU A 95 2.74 -0.35 -1.85
N ALA A 96 3.22 0.82 -2.28
CA ALA A 96 2.36 1.92 -2.71
C ALA A 96 1.51 1.55 -3.94
N VAL A 97 2.06 0.77 -4.87
CA VAL A 97 1.33 0.26 -6.05
C VAL A 97 0.55 -1.04 -5.77
N ALA A 98 0.87 -1.77 -4.71
CA ALA A 98 0.21 -3.04 -4.38
C ALA A 98 -0.94 -2.90 -3.37
N GLU A 99 -0.81 -1.97 -2.43
CA GLU A 99 -1.75 -1.81 -1.34
C GLU A 99 -2.65 -0.59 -1.58
N ARG A 100 -3.94 -0.72 -1.25
CA ARG A 100 -4.81 0.45 -1.16
C ARG A 100 -4.30 1.39 -0.06
N PRO A 101 -4.28 2.72 -0.29
CA PRO A 101 -3.95 3.69 0.74
C PRO A 101 -4.87 3.52 1.94
N THR A 102 -4.32 3.21 3.12
CA THR A 102 -5.11 3.13 4.36
C THR A 102 -4.66 4.21 5.34
N ARG A 103 -5.61 4.77 6.11
CA ARG A 103 -5.36 5.94 6.97
C ARG A 103 -4.34 5.72 8.09
N ARG A 104 -4.07 4.48 8.49
CA ARG A 104 -3.01 4.11 9.43
C ARG A 104 -2.63 2.63 9.22
N ARG A 105 -1.38 2.35 8.87
CA ARG A 105 -0.80 1.02 9.07
C ARG A 105 0.08 1.11 10.30
N GLY A 106 -0.13 0.22 11.27
CA GLY A 106 0.75 0.07 12.43
C GLY A 106 2.19 -0.26 12.00
N SER A 107 3.08 -0.39 12.98
CA SER A 107 4.55 -0.55 12.86
C SER A 107 5.04 -1.84 12.18
N ARG A 108 4.25 -2.46 11.29
CA ARG A 108 4.72 -3.60 10.50
C ARG A 108 5.74 -3.13 9.47
N SER A 109 6.97 -3.65 9.60
CA SER A 109 8.06 -3.46 8.65
C SER A 109 7.59 -3.70 7.20
N ALA A 110 8.15 -2.96 6.24
CA ALA A 110 7.88 -3.19 4.82
C ALA A 110 8.12 -4.66 4.43
N TRP A 111 9.17 -5.27 4.99
CA TRP A 111 9.54 -6.67 4.74
C TRP A 111 8.50 -7.68 5.23
N SER A 112 7.72 -7.38 6.27
CA SER A 112 6.63 -8.27 6.70
C SER A 112 5.35 -8.06 5.89
N ARG A 113 5.18 -6.90 5.26
CA ARG A 113 4.03 -6.61 4.40
C ARG A 113 4.19 -7.14 2.98
N LEU A 114 5.41 -7.05 2.43
CA LEU A 114 5.69 -7.35 1.03
C LEU A 114 5.19 -8.74 0.59
N PRO A 115 5.42 -9.85 1.33
CA PRO A 115 4.95 -11.17 0.93
C PRO A 115 3.42 -11.29 0.82
N HIS A 116 2.67 -10.45 1.56
CA HIS A 116 1.20 -10.47 1.54
C HIS A 116 0.64 -9.66 0.37
N ALA A 117 1.31 -8.58 -0.01
CA ALA A 117 0.88 -7.69 -1.08
C ALA A 117 1.40 -8.13 -2.46
N LEU A 118 2.61 -8.70 -2.48
CA LEU A 118 3.39 -9.10 -3.66
C LEU A 118 4.11 -10.43 -3.36
N PRO A 119 3.41 -11.58 -3.44
CA PRO A 119 4.00 -12.88 -3.14
C PRO A 119 5.25 -13.21 -3.95
N GLU A 120 5.34 -12.73 -5.19
CA GLU A 120 6.51 -12.83 -6.06
C GLU A 120 7.76 -12.15 -5.49
N MET A 121 7.60 -11.19 -4.57
CA MET A 121 8.69 -10.50 -3.88
C MET A 121 9.07 -11.13 -2.54
N THR A 122 8.54 -12.30 -2.19
CA THR A 122 8.82 -12.97 -0.91
C THR A 122 10.32 -13.24 -0.72
N GLY A 123 11.02 -13.68 -1.77
CA GLY A 123 12.47 -13.94 -1.69
C GLY A 123 13.27 -12.69 -1.29
N TRP A 124 12.93 -11.54 -1.89
CA TRP A 124 13.52 -10.25 -1.53
C TRP A 124 13.21 -9.86 -0.08
N ALA A 125 11.95 -10.01 0.33
CA ALA A 125 11.54 -9.70 1.69
C ALA A 125 12.29 -10.55 2.73
N THR A 126 12.47 -11.85 2.47
CA THR A 126 13.23 -12.76 3.33
C THR A 126 14.70 -12.36 3.40
N TYR A 127 15.33 -12.05 2.26
CA TYR A 127 16.73 -11.62 2.21
C TYR A 127 16.97 -10.36 3.06
N PHE A 128 16.24 -9.27 2.80
CA PHE A 128 16.45 -8.02 3.53
C PHE A 128 16.00 -8.09 5.00
N ALA A 129 14.96 -8.87 5.31
CA ALA A 129 14.60 -9.13 6.71
C ALA A 129 15.74 -9.85 7.47
N GLY A 130 16.45 -10.78 6.82
CA GLY A 130 17.61 -11.45 7.39
C GLY A 130 18.75 -10.49 7.76
N LEU A 131 18.90 -9.40 7.02
CA LEU A 131 19.90 -8.36 7.28
C LEU A 131 19.49 -7.34 8.36
N SER A 132 18.23 -7.34 8.80
CA SER A 132 17.72 -6.33 9.74
C SER A 132 18.49 -6.30 11.06
N ARG A 133 18.93 -7.47 11.56
CA ARG A 133 19.73 -7.56 12.78
C ARG A 133 21.16 -7.08 12.57
N LEU A 134 21.79 -7.47 11.46
CA LEU A 134 23.12 -6.97 11.09
C LEU A 134 23.13 -5.45 11.04
N ARG A 135 22.11 -4.83 10.42
CA ARG A 135 21.92 -3.38 10.40
C ARG A 135 21.89 -2.78 11.80
N ALA A 136 21.04 -3.32 12.67
CA ALA A 136 20.87 -2.79 14.03
C ALA A 136 22.14 -2.94 14.86
N ASP A 137 22.83 -4.08 14.75
CA ASP A 137 24.08 -4.34 15.45
C ASP A 137 25.20 -3.42 14.92
N ALA A 138 25.24 -3.15 13.61
CA ALA A 138 26.23 -2.25 13.01
C ALA A 138 26.01 -0.79 13.39
N GLU A 139 24.78 -0.29 13.30
CA GLU A 139 24.41 1.08 13.74
C GLU A 139 24.70 1.31 15.24
N ALA A 140 24.63 0.25 16.05
CA ALA A 140 24.98 0.29 17.47
C ALA A 140 26.48 0.14 17.75
N GLY A 141 27.32 -0.05 16.72
CA GLY A 141 28.75 -0.33 16.86
C GLY A 141 29.07 -1.70 17.48
N ILE A 142 28.09 -2.61 17.54
CA ILE A 142 28.24 -3.95 18.12
C ILE A 142 28.92 -4.90 17.12
N ARG A 143 28.65 -4.73 15.82
CA ARG A 143 29.17 -5.60 14.76
C ARG A 143 29.61 -4.79 13.55
N ALA A 144 30.85 -4.98 13.10
CA ALA A 144 31.32 -4.40 11.86
C ALA A 144 30.71 -5.10 10.62
N VAL A 145 30.56 -4.33 9.54
CA VAL A 145 30.23 -4.81 8.19
C VAL A 145 31.51 -4.78 7.36
N ASP A 146 31.80 -5.86 6.64
CA ASP A 146 32.96 -5.91 5.75
C ASP A 146 32.61 -5.50 4.30
N SER A 147 33.64 -5.24 3.49
CA SER A 147 33.47 -4.80 2.10
C SER A 147 32.81 -5.84 1.21
N ALA A 148 33.02 -7.13 1.44
CA ALA A 148 32.40 -8.19 0.64
C ALA A 148 30.89 -8.27 0.89
N GLN A 149 30.47 -8.05 2.14
CA GLN A 149 29.04 -7.94 2.48
C GLN A 149 28.39 -6.72 1.81
N ILE A 150 29.13 -5.61 1.69
CA ILE A 150 28.66 -4.40 1.00
C ILE A 150 28.54 -4.65 -0.50
N ASP A 151 29.56 -5.23 -1.13
CA ASP A 151 29.56 -5.55 -2.56
C ASP A 151 28.39 -6.47 -2.91
N GLU A 152 28.16 -7.52 -2.11
CA GLU A 152 27.01 -8.41 -2.29
C GLU A 152 25.69 -7.64 -2.11
N LEU A 153 25.55 -6.86 -1.03
CA LEU A 153 24.34 -6.10 -0.75
C LEU A 153 24.02 -5.13 -1.87
N ARG A 154 25.01 -4.42 -2.40
CA ARG A 154 24.85 -3.46 -3.50
C ARG A 154 24.25 -4.10 -4.73
N VAL A 155 24.81 -5.22 -5.18
CA VAL A 155 24.26 -6.01 -6.30
C VAL A 155 22.80 -6.39 -6.02
N ARG A 156 22.49 -6.83 -4.80
CA ARG A 156 21.12 -7.21 -4.42
C ARG A 156 20.16 -6.02 -4.36
N VAL A 157 20.62 -4.85 -3.94
CA VAL A 157 19.82 -3.62 -3.93
C VAL A 157 19.50 -3.20 -5.37
N ASP A 158 20.49 -3.20 -6.26
CA ASP A 158 20.28 -2.86 -7.67
C ASP A 158 19.29 -3.82 -8.35
N GLU A 159 19.49 -5.12 -8.19
CA GLU A 159 18.58 -6.15 -8.70
C GLU A 159 17.15 -5.95 -8.16
N PHE A 160 17.02 -5.68 -6.86
CA PHE A 160 15.73 -5.47 -6.23
C PHE A 160 15.03 -4.21 -6.75
N LEU A 161 15.73 -3.07 -6.83
CA LEU A 161 15.14 -1.82 -7.32
C LEU A 161 14.69 -1.96 -8.78
N HIS A 162 15.45 -2.66 -9.61
CA HIS A 162 15.05 -2.99 -10.97
C HIS A 162 13.77 -3.83 -11.01
N VAL A 163 13.66 -4.87 -10.16
CA VAL A 163 12.44 -5.68 -10.06
C VAL A 163 11.23 -4.85 -9.60
N VAL A 164 11.42 -3.92 -8.67
CA VAL A 164 10.35 -2.99 -8.23
C VAL A 164 9.89 -2.10 -9.37
N GLU A 165 10.82 -1.51 -10.13
CA GLU A 165 10.50 -0.67 -11.29
C GLU A 165 9.71 -1.46 -12.34
N MET A 166 10.15 -2.69 -12.65
CA MET A 166 9.44 -3.57 -13.60
C MET A 166 8.03 -3.93 -13.13
N GLU A 167 7.84 -4.16 -11.83
CA GLU A 167 6.51 -4.41 -11.28
C GLU A 167 5.61 -3.16 -11.33
N MET A 168 6.17 -1.96 -11.11
CA MET A 168 5.45 -0.71 -11.28
C MET A 168 4.99 -0.53 -12.73
N VAL A 169 5.90 -0.69 -13.69
CA VAL A 169 5.60 -0.60 -15.13
C VAL A 169 4.52 -1.62 -15.52
N ARG A 170 4.63 -2.87 -15.05
CA ARG A 170 3.62 -3.92 -15.30
C ARG A 170 2.23 -3.50 -14.81
N ARG A 171 2.14 -2.91 -13.61
CA ARG A 171 0.87 -2.47 -13.00
C ARG A 171 0.32 -1.20 -13.66
N GLU A 172 1.18 -0.26 -14.04
CA GLU A 172 0.81 0.92 -14.84
C GLU A 172 0.21 0.50 -16.19
N GLN A 173 0.79 -0.53 -16.84
CA GLN A 173 0.34 -1.03 -18.14
C GLN A 173 -0.93 -1.89 -18.08
N GLY A 174 -1.42 -2.25 -16.89
CA GLY A 174 -2.78 -2.72 -16.63
C GLY A 174 -3.39 -3.59 -17.72
N LYS A 175 -2.74 -4.71 -18.07
CA LYS A 175 -3.26 -5.75 -18.98
C LYS A 175 -3.80 -5.21 -20.31
N SER A 176 -2.92 -4.94 -21.28
CA SER A 176 -3.28 -4.84 -22.70
C SER A 176 -3.60 -6.22 -23.29
N SER A 177 -4.73 -6.82 -22.89
CA SER A 177 -5.35 -7.91 -23.66
C SER A 177 -6.75 -7.49 -24.09
N ASN A 178 -6.83 -6.61 -25.09
CA ASN A 178 -7.91 -6.62 -26.06
C ASN A 178 -7.47 -5.89 -27.34
N PHE A 179 -6.85 -6.63 -28.26
CA PHE A 179 -7.02 -6.32 -29.68
C PHE A 179 -8.14 -7.25 -30.19
N PRO A 180 -9.27 -6.71 -30.67
CA PRO A 180 -10.34 -7.52 -31.22
C PRO A 180 -9.90 -8.23 -32.51
N ALA A 181 -10.35 -9.47 -32.66
CA ALA A 181 -10.39 -10.18 -33.92
C ALA A 181 -11.14 -9.33 -34.97
N GLY A 182 -10.51 -9.02 -36.10
CA GLY A 182 -11.17 -8.31 -37.19
C GLY A 182 -10.24 -7.55 -38.13
N ALA A 183 -9.49 -8.27 -38.95
CA ALA A 183 -9.12 -7.85 -40.30
C ALA A 183 -9.30 -9.12 -41.16
N ALA A 184 -10.47 -9.26 -41.78
CA ALA A 184 -10.75 -8.87 -43.17
C ALA A 184 -10.13 -9.87 -44.15
#